data_AF-A0A0A5HU76-F1
#
_entry.id   AF-A0A0A5HU76-F1
#
_cell.length_a   1.000
_cell.length_b   1.000
_cell.length_c   1.000
_cell.angle_alpha   90.00
_cell.angle_beta   90.00
_cell.angle_gamma   90.00
#
_symmetry.space_group_name_H-M   'P 1'
#
loop_
_entity.id
_entity.type
_entity.pdbx_description
1 polymer ?
#
loop_
_entity_poly.entity_id
_entity_poly.type
_entity_poly.pdbx_seq_one_letter_code
_entity_poly.pdbx_strand_id
1 'polypeptide(L)'
;MEHLDNAIPKAAYGYKTCAYTVALEGWRRGLELKFINTFNTSMNAPIKFSLSDGKKQYTFATSRGELVTKEAIKVCIDKDKTKEILSKANVAVPEGRAFNNNNSDEEIINYTKSIGFPVVLKPTNAGGGTGVITNITNIDQFVSALFHVRNELQYKDIMVERYVLGDDYRIYVLNNEIIGAFKRMPANVIGDGDTTIKGLIDKKNKIRKNSPFLFYKPIKVDEDVKRFLYKQNLSVDYIPKKGQLVMLRDKGSFIEGGDPIDVTDLLTNSIKSNAINAVKAVPGLVQCAVDMIVDEENDVGVINELNSKPQISNHLFPSEGIARDIPRAIIDYYFPHTKGEFRNDQFYFDLKSIIENFKNGFAKSIIIPNVPSRNYITRRYVVSGTLSNSKYKSWIMKKAKSLKLNGRVRDLNNGDVVIIAAGLLKNLDEFKETIINNSPDKVHVSGVSQKDWNKPVKIGFEILEK
;
A
#
# COMPACT_ATOMS: atom_id res chain seq x y z
N MET A 1 -9.77 -9.61 -1.26
CA MET A 1 -9.08 -10.58 -0.37
C MET A 1 -9.86 -10.61 0.92
N GLU A 2 -10.66 -11.66 1.13
CA GLU A 2 -11.77 -11.65 2.11
C GLU A 2 -11.34 -11.24 3.53
N HIS A 3 -10.23 -11.76 4.04
CA HIS A 3 -9.81 -11.49 5.42
C HIS A 3 -9.40 -10.03 5.71
N LEU A 4 -9.15 -9.21 4.68
CA LEU A 4 -8.86 -7.78 4.83
C LEU A 4 -10.10 -6.90 4.69
N ASP A 5 -11.22 -7.47 4.22
CA ASP A 5 -12.45 -6.71 3.98
C ASP A 5 -13.01 -6.18 5.31
N ASN A 6 -13.15 -4.85 5.40
CA ASN A 6 -13.54 -4.12 6.62
C ASN A 6 -12.55 -4.23 7.81
N ALA A 7 -11.37 -4.85 7.62
CA ALA A 7 -10.33 -4.93 8.64
C ALA A 7 -9.33 -3.77 8.59
N ILE A 8 -9.31 -3.01 7.49
CA ILE A 8 -8.37 -1.90 7.28
C ILE A 8 -9.04 -0.57 7.63
N PRO A 9 -8.69 0.07 8.76
CA PRO A 9 -9.27 1.35 9.15
C PRO A 9 -8.79 2.46 8.20
N LYS A 10 -9.60 3.51 8.01
CA LYS A 10 -9.24 4.67 7.19
C LYS A 10 -7.90 5.31 7.59
N ALA A 11 -7.54 5.26 8.87
CA ALA A 11 -6.24 5.73 9.36
C ALA A 11 -5.05 5.00 8.74
N ALA A 12 -5.26 3.78 8.23
CA ALA A 12 -4.26 2.98 7.53
C ALA A 12 -4.23 3.21 6.01
N TYR A 13 -5.13 4.00 5.43
CA TYR A 13 -5.17 4.20 3.97
C TYR A 13 -3.90 4.88 3.42
N GLY A 14 -3.66 4.70 2.12
CA GLY A 14 -2.43 5.12 1.43
C GLY A 14 -1.21 4.27 1.81
N TYR A 15 -0.01 4.85 1.86
CA TYR A 15 1.22 4.10 2.16
C TYR A 15 1.24 3.40 3.52
N LYS A 16 0.46 3.89 4.49
CA LYS A 16 0.32 3.25 5.80
C LYS A 16 -0.30 1.86 5.72
N THR A 17 -0.99 1.53 4.62
CA THR A 17 -1.63 0.22 4.44
C THR A 17 -0.59 -0.87 4.47
N CYS A 18 0.60 -0.63 3.90
CA CYS A 18 1.71 -1.57 3.89
C CYS A 18 2.15 -1.98 5.29
N ALA A 19 2.39 -1.02 6.19
CA ALA A 19 2.79 -1.30 7.56
C ALA A 19 1.65 -1.98 8.34
N TYR A 20 0.44 -1.45 8.18
CA TYR A 20 -0.72 -1.94 8.91
C TYR A 20 -1.03 -3.40 8.60
N THR A 21 -0.97 -3.82 7.33
CA THR A 21 -1.34 -5.19 6.95
C THR A 21 -0.30 -6.21 7.39
N VAL A 22 0.99 -5.87 7.42
CA VAL A 22 2.04 -6.76 7.99
C VAL A 22 1.90 -6.87 9.50
N ALA A 23 1.67 -5.75 10.19
CA ALA A 23 1.41 -5.74 11.63
C ALA A 23 0.13 -6.52 11.99
N LEU A 24 -0.94 -6.35 11.20
CA LEU A 24 -2.21 -7.04 11.37
C LEU A 24 -2.05 -8.55 11.19
N GLU A 25 -1.35 -8.99 10.15
CA GLU A 25 -1.10 -10.41 9.91
C GLU A 25 -0.39 -11.05 11.10
N GLY A 26 0.72 -10.47 11.57
CA GLY A 26 1.46 -11.00 12.70
C GLY A 26 0.65 -11.02 13.99
N TRP A 27 -0.04 -9.92 14.30
CA TRP A 27 -0.87 -9.80 15.50
C TRP A 27 -2.03 -10.80 15.52
N ARG A 28 -2.68 -11.04 14.36
CA ARG A 28 -3.77 -12.02 14.25
C ARG A 28 -3.30 -13.46 14.43
N ARG A 29 -2.01 -13.74 14.22
CA ARG A 29 -1.37 -15.04 14.53
C ARG A 29 -0.91 -15.16 15.99
N GLY A 30 -1.24 -14.17 16.84
CA GLY A 30 -0.92 -14.20 18.26
C GLY A 30 0.44 -13.62 18.63
N LEU A 31 1.17 -13.01 17.69
CA LEU A 31 2.41 -12.32 18.00
C LEU A 31 2.12 -11.02 18.76
N GLU A 32 2.96 -10.72 19.76
CA GLU A 32 2.89 -9.43 20.46
C GLU A 32 3.26 -8.31 19.48
N LEU A 33 2.40 -7.30 19.37
CA LEU A 33 2.58 -6.17 18.47
C LEU A 33 2.89 -4.90 19.26
N LYS A 34 4.01 -4.27 18.96
CA LYS A 34 4.42 -2.99 19.54
C LYS A 34 4.71 -1.97 18.45
N PHE A 35 4.08 -0.80 18.51
CA PHE A 35 4.42 0.34 17.67
C PHE A 35 5.47 1.22 18.34
N ILE A 36 6.37 1.78 17.54
CA ILE A 36 7.51 2.59 17.96
C ILE A 36 7.46 3.92 17.21
N ASN A 37 7.45 5.02 17.97
CA ASN A 37 7.54 6.37 17.43
C ASN A 37 9.00 6.64 17.04
N THR A 38 9.26 7.02 15.79
CA THR A 38 10.62 7.32 15.32
C THR A 38 10.95 8.81 15.25
N PHE A 39 10.07 9.67 15.78
CA PHE A 39 10.30 11.12 15.96
C PHE A 39 10.70 11.91 14.70
N ASN A 40 10.49 11.35 13.51
CA ASN A 40 10.89 12.03 12.28
C ASN A 40 9.71 12.81 11.68
N THR A 41 9.81 14.14 11.77
CA THR A 41 8.83 15.13 11.29
C THR A 41 8.84 15.32 9.77
N SER A 42 9.85 14.82 9.06
CA SER A 42 10.02 15.02 7.60
C SER A 42 9.22 14.05 6.72
N MET A 43 8.65 12.98 7.28
CA MET A 43 7.90 11.98 6.53
C MET A 43 6.47 11.83 7.07
N ASN A 44 5.50 11.64 6.15
CA ASN A 44 4.09 11.35 6.46
C ASN A 44 3.91 9.95 7.11
N ALA A 45 4.32 9.85 8.39
CA ALA A 45 4.24 8.74 9.35
C ALA A 45 5.35 7.67 9.29
N PRO A 46 6.56 7.92 9.85
CA PRO A 46 7.53 6.86 10.08
C PRO A 46 7.22 6.21 11.43
N ILE A 47 6.12 5.47 11.51
CA ILE A 47 5.94 4.51 12.60
C ILE A 47 6.69 3.23 12.23
N LYS A 48 7.49 2.71 13.15
CA LYS A 48 7.97 1.33 13.09
C LYS A 48 7.05 0.47 13.96
N PHE A 49 7.07 -0.82 13.74
CA PHE A 49 6.46 -1.77 14.65
C PHE A 49 7.37 -2.97 14.83
N SER A 50 7.25 -3.66 15.95
CA SER A 50 7.88 -4.95 16.19
C SER A 50 6.81 -6.01 16.43
N LEU A 51 7.13 -7.22 16.00
CA LEU A 51 6.38 -8.44 16.30
C LEU A 51 7.28 -9.36 17.14
N SER A 52 6.70 -10.06 18.11
CA SER A 52 7.43 -10.97 18.99
C SER A 52 6.64 -12.24 19.29
N ASP A 53 7.30 -13.39 19.31
CA ASP A 53 6.77 -14.68 19.79
C ASP A 53 7.20 -14.98 21.26
N GLY A 54 7.84 -14.00 21.92
CA GLY A 54 8.42 -14.14 23.26
C GLY A 54 9.86 -14.69 23.28
N LYS A 55 10.33 -15.31 22.20
CA LYS A 55 11.72 -15.81 22.04
C LYS A 55 12.51 -14.98 21.04
N LYS A 56 11.88 -14.57 19.95
CA LYS A 56 12.43 -13.73 18.89
C LYS A 56 11.53 -12.52 18.68
N GLN A 57 12.16 -11.40 18.38
CA GLN A 57 11.50 -10.17 18.02
C GLN A 57 12.14 -9.62 16.74
N TYR A 58 11.30 -9.13 15.83
CA TYR A 58 11.75 -8.45 14.61
C TYR A 58 11.09 -7.10 14.48
N THR A 59 11.86 -6.09 14.08
CA THR A 59 11.36 -4.75 13.79
C THR A 59 11.09 -4.55 12.31
N PHE A 60 10.01 -3.85 11.98
CA PHE A 60 9.57 -3.57 10.63
C PHE A 60 9.43 -2.06 10.41
N ALA A 61 9.79 -1.62 9.20
CA ALA A 61 9.59 -0.26 8.73
C ALA A 61 8.81 -0.29 7.41
N THR A 62 7.57 0.18 7.42
CA THR A 62 6.63 -0.08 6.31
C THR A 62 6.44 -1.60 6.18
N SER A 63 6.82 -2.21 5.06
CA SER A 63 6.78 -3.67 4.82
C SER A 63 8.15 -4.34 5.04
N ARG A 64 9.25 -3.58 5.13
CA ARG A 64 10.61 -4.12 5.26
C ARG A 64 10.86 -4.60 6.68
N GLY A 65 11.22 -5.88 6.85
CA GLY A 65 11.65 -6.40 8.15
C GLY A 65 13.15 -6.27 8.39
N GLU A 66 13.56 -6.54 9.62
CA GLU A 66 14.92 -6.31 10.15
C GLU A 66 16.03 -7.15 9.52
N LEU A 67 15.69 -8.30 8.93
CA LEU A 67 16.65 -9.17 8.24
C LEU A 67 17.22 -8.58 6.94
N VAL A 68 16.65 -7.49 6.41
CA VAL A 68 17.29 -6.73 5.33
C VAL A 68 18.41 -5.87 5.92
N THR A 69 19.66 -6.18 5.59
CA THR A 69 20.84 -5.54 6.19
C THR A 69 20.95 -4.06 5.85
N LYS A 70 21.65 -3.29 6.69
CA LYS A 70 21.90 -1.86 6.43
C LYS A 70 22.69 -1.64 5.15
N GLU A 71 23.60 -2.56 4.84
CA GLU A 71 24.44 -2.58 3.66
C GLU A 71 23.59 -2.79 2.39
N ALA A 72 22.67 -3.77 2.40
CA ALA A 72 21.71 -3.98 1.32
C ALA A 72 20.82 -2.74 1.10
N ILE A 73 20.38 -2.11 2.19
CA ILE A 73 19.59 -0.87 2.12
C ILE A 73 20.38 0.26 1.45
N LYS A 74 21.65 0.44 1.81
CA LYS A 74 22.53 1.45 1.20
C LYS A 74 22.74 1.19 -0.28
N VAL A 75 22.94 -0.06 -0.68
CA VAL A 75 23.02 -0.46 -2.09
C VAL A 75 21.74 -0.03 -2.82
N CYS A 76 20.57 -0.44 -2.33
CA CYS A 76 19.29 -0.12 -3.00
C CYS A 76 18.96 1.39 -3.08
N ILE A 77 19.51 2.22 -2.20
CA ILE A 77 19.32 3.68 -2.25
C ILE A 77 20.22 4.30 -3.33
N ASP A 78 21.37 3.69 -3.60
CA ASP A 78 22.34 4.14 -4.58
C ASP A 78 22.11 3.40 -5.91
N LYS A 79 21.47 4.09 -6.85
CA LYS A 79 21.13 3.52 -8.17
C LYS A 79 22.37 3.13 -8.97
N ASP A 80 23.45 3.89 -8.86
CA ASP A 80 24.69 3.63 -9.61
C ASP A 80 25.39 2.38 -9.06
N LYS A 81 25.51 2.30 -7.72
CA LYS A 81 26.05 1.11 -7.07
C LYS A 81 25.20 -0.14 -7.27
N THR A 82 23.87 0.00 -7.23
CA THR A 82 22.95 -1.11 -7.54
C THR A 82 23.23 -1.61 -8.95
N LYS A 83 23.28 -0.71 -9.93
CA LYS A 83 23.55 -1.05 -11.33
C LYS A 83 24.90 -1.75 -11.51
N GLU A 84 25.97 -1.24 -10.89
CA GLU A 84 27.30 -1.85 -10.94
C GLU A 84 27.27 -3.31 -10.44
N ILE A 85 26.61 -3.56 -9.32
CA ILE A 85 26.47 -4.90 -8.74
C ILE A 85 25.66 -5.83 -9.67
N LEU A 86 24.56 -5.33 -10.23
CA LEU A 86 23.74 -6.10 -11.16
C LEU A 86 24.49 -6.45 -12.44
N SER A 87 25.20 -5.49 -13.04
CA SER A 87 26.04 -5.73 -14.21
C SER A 87 27.11 -6.79 -13.94
N LYS A 88 27.80 -6.72 -12.79
CA LYS A 88 28.81 -7.72 -12.38
C LYS A 88 28.21 -9.11 -12.17
N ALA A 89 26.92 -9.20 -11.84
CA ALA A 89 26.17 -10.44 -11.70
C ALA A 89 25.53 -10.92 -13.01
N ASN A 90 25.85 -10.31 -14.16
CA ASN A 90 25.23 -10.58 -15.46
C ASN A 90 23.70 -10.42 -15.47
N VAL A 91 23.19 -9.51 -14.64
CA VAL A 91 21.78 -9.13 -14.62
C VAL A 91 21.59 -7.93 -15.55
N ALA A 92 20.61 -8.03 -16.45
CA ALA A 92 20.35 -6.98 -17.44
C ALA A 92 19.89 -5.68 -16.76
N VAL A 93 20.58 -4.58 -17.06
CA VAL A 93 20.28 -3.21 -16.63
C VAL A 93 20.36 -2.27 -17.84
N PRO A 94 19.71 -1.10 -17.83
CA PRO A 94 19.83 -0.15 -18.93
C PRO A 94 21.30 0.26 -19.13
N GLU A 95 21.78 0.35 -20.37
CA GLU A 95 23.12 0.90 -20.62
C GLU A 95 23.16 2.37 -20.18
N GLY A 96 24.21 2.83 -19.50
CA GLY A 96 24.28 4.20 -18.99
C GLY A 96 25.23 4.38 -17.80
N ARG A 97 25.48 5.62 -17.38
CA ARG A 97 26.27 5.92 -16.18
C ARG A 97 25.78 7.14 -15.41
N ALA A 98 26.18 7.23 -14.15
CA ALA A 98 25.99 8.41 -13.32
C ALA A 98 27.02 9.52 -13.62
N PHE A 99 26.61 10.74 -13.30
CA PHE A 99 27.39 11.98 -13.32
C PHE A 99 27.10 12.75 -12.03
N ASN A 100 28.11 13.43 -11.51
CA ASN A 100 27.98 14.25 -10.31
C ASN A 100 28.23 15.73 -10.62
N ASN A 101 28.32 16.56 -9.58
CA ASN A 101 28.53 17.99 -9.71
C ASN A 101 29.88 18.38 -10.37
N ASN A 102 30.86 17.47 -10.41
CA ASN A 102 32.17 17.74 -11.01
C ASN A 102 32.19 17.53 -12.53
N ASN A 103 31.16 16.88 -13.09
CA ASN A 103 31.02 16.71 -14.53
C ASN A 103 30.37 17.95 -15.15
N SER A 104 30.96 18.46 -16.23
CA SER A 104 30.38 19.57 -16.99
C SER A 104 29.18 19.10 -17.81
N ASP A 105 28.26 20.02 -18.09
CA ASP A 105 27.10 19.73 -18.96
C ASP A 105 27.56 19.29 -20.36
N GLU A 106 28.69 19.82 -20.86
CA GLU A 106 29.31 19.41 -22.12
C GLU A 106 29.77 17.93 -22.10
N GLU A 107 30.40 17.48 -21.01
CA GLU A 107 30.79 16.07 -20.85
C GLU A 107 29.56 15.15 -20.90
N ILE A 108 28.51 15.54 -20.18
CA ILE A 108 27.24 14.79 -20.12
C ILE A 108 26.59 14.73 -21.51
N ILE A 109 26.58 15.85 -22.24
CA ILE A 109 26.06 15.94 -23.61
C ILE A 109 26.87 15.05 -24.56
N ASN A 110 28.21 15.09 -24.48
CA ASN A 110 29.08 14.28 -25.34
C ASN A 110 28.90 12.78 -25.07
N TYR A 111 28.78 12.38 -23.80
CA TYR A 111 28.42 11.02 -23.45
C TYR A 111 27.06 10.62 -24.03
N THR A 112 26.06 11.50 -23.91
CA THR A 112 24.70 11.24 -24.43
C THR A 112 24.69 11.04 -25.95
N LYS A 113 25.50 11.81 -26.69
CA LYS A 113 25.69 11.59 -28.13
C LYS A 113 26.33 10.24 -28.41
N SER A 114 27.29 9.82 -27.59
CA SER A 114 28.00 8.54 -27.77
C SER A 114 27.12 7.31 -27.48
N ILE A 115 26.27 7.35 -26.46
CA ILE A 115 25.38 6.23 -26.11
C ILE A 115 24.20 6.10 -27.09
N GLY A 116 23.79 7.21 -27.70
CA GLY A 116 22.72 7.26 -28.71
C GLY A 116 21.32 7.40 -28.12
N PHE A 117 20.42 8.00 -28.92
CA PHE A 117 19.01 8.21 -28.58
C PHE A 117 18.14 7.00 -28.98
N PRO A 118 17.00 6.76 -28.31
CA PRO A 118 16.45 7.54 -27.20
C PRO A 118 17.11 7.27 -25.84
N VAL A 119 17.13 8.29 -24.97
CA VAL A 119 17.69 8.22 -23.61
C VAL A 119 16.70 8.60 -22.52
N VAL A 120 17.05 8.25 -21.29
CA VAL A 120 16.42 8.66 -20.03
C VAL A 120 17.41 9.48 -19.24
N LEU A 121 16.95 10.61 -18.72
CA LEU A 121 17.68 11.42 -17.74
C LEU A 121 16.97 11.32 -16.38
N LYS A 122 17.69 10.91 -15.34
CA LYS A 122 17.12 10.80 -13.98
C LYS A 122 18.09 11.23 -12.88
N PRO A 123 17.63 11.90 -11.81
CA PRO A 123 18.45 12.08 -10.61
C PRO A 123 18.78 10.73 -9.95
N THR A 124 20.01 10.58 -9.47
CA THR A 124 20.43 9.35 -8.78
C THR A 124 19.81 9.23 -7.38
N ASN A 125 19.54 10.34 -6.72
CA ASN A 125 19.08 10.43 -5.34
C ASN A 125 17.60 10.84 -5.17
N ALA A 126 16.83 10.93 -6.26
CA ALA A 126 15.38 11.19 -6.20
C ALA A 126 14.57 9.89 -6.14
N GLY A 127 13.52 9.89 -5.30
CA GLY A 127 12.55 8.81 -5.21
C GLY A 127 11.26 9.13 -5.96
N GLY A 128 10.56 8.08 -6.40
CA GLY A 128 9.21 8.20 -6.94
C GLY A 128 9.12 9.08 -8.19
N GLY A 129 10.03 8.91 -9.16
CA GLY A 129 9.96 9.54 -10.49
C GLY A 129 10.22 11.05 -10.55
N THR A 130 10.47 11.73 -9.44
CA THR A 130 10.78 13.16 -9.44
C THR A 130 12.04 13.46 -10.28
N GLY A 131 11.92 14.38 -11.23
CA GLY A 131 13.01 14.79 -12.13
C GLY A 131 13.38 13.75 -13.20
N VAL A 132 12.63 12.65 -13.31
CA VAL A 132 12.85 11.64 -14.36
C VAL A 132 12.22 12.10 -15.66
N ILE A 133 13.03 12.24 -16.71
CA ILE A 133 12.58 12.56 -18.06
C ILE A 133 12.94 11.38 -18.96
N THR A 134 11.92 10.76 -19.55
CA THR A 134 12.06 9.55 -20.36
C THR A 134 11.82 9.83 -21.83
N ASN A 135 12.24 8.90 -22.69
CA ASN A 135 12.04 8.94 -24.13
C ASN A 135 12.53 10.27 -24.76
N ILE A 136 13.71 10.73 -24.34
CA ILE A 136 14.38 11.88 -24.95
C ILE A 136 14.94 11.39 -26.28
N THR A 137 14.44 11.93 -27.39
CA THR A 137 14.69 11.39 -28.74
C THR A 137 15.76 12.15 -29.53
N ASN A 138 16.16 13.33 -29.08
CA ASN A 138 17.15 14.15 -29.75
C ASN A 138 17.91 15.06 -28.77
N ILE A 139 18.96 15.70 -29.29
CA ILE A 139 19.89 16.50 -28.50
C ILE A 139 19.25 17.76 -27.91
N ASP A 140 18.36 18.44 -28.63
CA ASP A 140 17.73 19.67 -28.16
C ASP A 140 16.81 19.39 -26.97
N GLN A 141 16.04 18.29 -27.05
CA GLN A 141 15.26 17.79 -25.92
C GLN A 141 16.15 17.45 -24.73
N PHE A 142 17.30 16.82 -24.97
CA PHE A 142 18.23 16.45 -23.90
C PHE A 142 18.84 17.68 -23.21
N VAL A 143 19.28 18.69 -23.96
CA VAL A 143 19.84 19.92 -23.41
C VAL A 143 18.81 20.64 -22.54
N SER A 144 17.55 20.74 -23.00
CA SER A 144 16.46 21.31 -22.22
C SER A 144 16.18 20.50 -20.95
N ALA A 145 16.11 19.17 -21.06
CA ALA A 145 15.92 18.27 -19.93
C ALA A 145 17.05 18.39 -18.89
N LEU A 146 18.31 18.44 -19.36
CA LEU A 146 19.49 18.58 -18.52
C LEU A 146 19.47 19.90 -17.76
N PHE A 147 19.16 21.01 -18.46
CA PHE A 147 19.03 22.31 -17.84
C PHE A 147 17.95 22.31 -16.75
N HIS A 148 16.75 21.80 -17.07
CA HIS A 148 15.65 21.69 -16.12
C HIS A 148 16.04 20.90 -14.87
N VAL A 149 16.62 19.70 -15.03
CA VAL A 149 16.96 18.83 -13.90
C VAL A 149 18.09 19.40 -13.04
N ARG A 150 19.17 19.92 -13.65
CA ARG A 150 20.35 20.39 -12.91
C ARG A 150 20.23 21.82 -12.38
N ASN A 151 19.46 22.70 -13.06
CA ASN A 151 19.38 24.13 -12.73
C ASN A 151 18.02 24.54 -12.16
N GLU A 152 16.90 24.00 -12.63
CA GLU A 152 15.59 24.37 -12.08
C GLU A 152 15.25 23.50 -10.86
N LEU A 153 15.44 22.18 -10.98
CA LEU A 153 15.21 21.23 -9.89
C LEU A 153 16.42 21.06 -8.96
N GLN A 154 17.57 21.63 -9.32
CA GLN A 154 18.81 21.61 -8.53
C GLN A 154 19.36 20.21 -8.20
N TYR A 155 19.05 19.20 -9.02
CA TYR A 155 19.65 17.87 -8.90
C TYR A 155 20.99 17.83 -9.63
N LYS A 156 22.10 17.87 -8.88
CA LYS A 156 23.45 17.80 -9.46
C LYS A 156 23.88 16.38 -9.83
N ASP A 157 23.48 15.40 -9.01
CA ASP A 157 23.78 14.00 -9.27
C ASP A 157 22.68 13.38 -10.14
N ILE A 158 23.06 13.04 -11.38
CA ILE A 158 22.16 12.55 -12.41
C ILE A 158 22.71 11.29 -13.07
N MET A 159 21.87 10.63 -13.84
CA MET A 159 22.21 9.45 -14.61
C MET A 159 21.57 9.56 -15.98
N VAL A 160 22.35 9.21 -17.01
CA VAL A 160 21.89 9.10 -18.40
C VAL A 160 21.93 7.64 -18.79
N GLU A 161 20.80 7.12 -19.25
CA GLU A 161 20.65 5.73 -19.66
C GLU A 161 19.96 5.60 -21.01
N ARG A 162 20.20 4.52 -21.73
CA ARG A 162 19.38 4.15 -22.89
C ARG A 162 17.93 3.93 -22.45
N TYR A 163 17.02 4.45 -23.25
CA TYR A 163 15.61 4.16 -23.07
C TYR A 163 15.35 2.69 -23.43
N VAL A 164 14.74 1.96 -22.49
CA VAL A 164 14.33 0.58 -22.69
C VAL A 164 12.84 0.58 -23.03
N LEU A 165 12.49 0.01 -24.18
CA LEU A 165 11.10 -0.20 -24.56
C LEU A 165 10.54 -1.39 -23.78
N GLY A 166 9.32 -1.22 -23.26
CA GLY A 166 8.60 -2.27 -22.56
C GLY A 166 7.60 -1.69 -21.58
N ASP A 167 6.96 -2.58 -20.83
CA ASP A 167 6.02 -2.21 -19.79
C ASP A 167 6.64 -2.29 -18.40
N ASP A 168 6.17 -1.42 -17.51
CA ASP A 168 6.73 -1.29 -16.16
C ASP A 168 6.11 -2.31 -15.21
N TYR A 169 6.91 -3.29 -14.82
CA TYR A 169 6.56 -4.35 -13.87
C TYR A 169 7.19 -4.06 -12.51
N ARG A 170 6.42 -4.31 -11.45
CA ARG A 170 6.93 -4.40 -10.08
C ARG A 170 6.76 -5.81 -9.57
N ILE A 171 7.88 -6.48 -9.30
CA ILE A 171 7.96 -7.88 -8.89
C ILE A 171 8.45 -7.93 -7.44
N TYR A 172 7.63 -8.46 -6.55
CA TYR A 172 7.98 -8.62 -5.14
C TYR A 172 8.65 -9.97 -4.92
N VAL A 173 9.91 -9.92 -4.50
CA VAL A 173 10.75 -11.08 -4.20
C VAL A 173 10.99 -11.15 -2.69
N LEU A 174 10.77 -12.33 -2.11
CA LEU A 174 11.08 -12.63 -0.72
C LEU A 174 11.74 -14.00 -0.67
N ASN A 175 12.90 -14.09 -0.02
CA ASN A 175 13.64 -15.33 0.17
C ASN A 175 13.83 -16.13 -1.14
N ASN A 176 14.25 -15.44 -2.21
CA ASN A 176 14.44 -16.01 -3.56
C ASN A 176 13.17 -16.54 -4.24
N GLU A 177 11.99 -16.20 -3.75
CA GLU A 177 10.72 -16.55 -4.35
C GLU A 177 9.95 -15.30 -4.76
N ILE A 178 9.22 -15.39 -5.87
CA ILE A 178 8.31 -14.32 -6.30
C ILE A 178 6.97 -14.54 -5.62
N ILE A 179 6.59 -13.60 -4.76
CA ILE A 179 5.33 -13.67 -4.01
C ILE A 179 4.20 -12.98 -4.79
N GLY A 180 4.54 -11.97 -5.59
CA GLY A 180 3.58 -11.26 -6.42
C GLY A 180 4.25 -10.35 -7.43
N ALA A 181 3.58 -10.05 -8.53
CA ALA A 181 3.99 -9.09 -9.53
C ALA A 181 2.79 -8.32 -10.08
N PHE A 182 2.97 -7.03 -10.35
CA PHE A 182 1.97 -6.26 -11.07
C PHE A 182 2.60 -5.38 -12.14
N LYS A 183 1.89 -5.26 -13.26
CA LYS A 183 2.13 -4.26 -14.32
C LYS A 183 1.52 -2.93 -13.88
N ARG A 184 2.27 -1.85 -14.02
CA ARG A 184 1.81 -0.47 -13.75
C ARG A 184 1.25 0.13 -15.03
N MET A 185 -0.05 -0.03 -15.25
CA MET A 185 -0.72 0.63 -16.36
C MET A 185 -0.86 2.13 -16.07
N PRO A 186 -0.40 3.05 -16.95
CA PRO A 186 -0.62 4.49 -16.75
C PRO A 186 -2.12 4.82 -16.68
N ALA A 187 -2.45 6.01 -16.17
CA ALA A 187 -3.85 6.44 -16.04
C ALA A 187 -4.59 6.28 -17.39
N ASN A 188 -5.76 5.67 -17.35
CA ASN A 188 -6.50 5.26 -18.55
C ASN A 188 -8.01 5.20 -18.28
N VAL A 189 -8.80 5.15 -19.35
CA VAL A 189 -10.22 4.78 -19.33
C VAL A 189 -10.54 3.86 -20.51
N ILE A 190 -11.57 3.02 -20.35
CA ILE A 190 -12.11 2.18 -21.43
C ILE A 190 -13.46 2.76 -21.83
N GLY A 191 -13.64 3.03 -23.13
CA GLY A 191 -14.88 3.54 -23.69
C GLY A 191 -16.04 2.59 -23.48
N ASP A 192 -17.20 3.14 -23.11
CA ASP A 192 -18.48 2.43 -23.11
C ASP A 192 -19.34 2.76 -24.33
N GLY A 193 -18.92 3.71 -25.17
CA GLY A 193 -19.62 4.14 -26.38
C GLY A 193 -20.52 5.37 -26.19
N ASP A 194 -20.84 5.72 -24.94
CA ASP A 194 -21.86 6.74 -24.62
C ASP A 194 -21.36 7.81 -23.64
N THR A 195 -20.31 7.53 -22.86
CA THR A 195 -19.79 8.42 -21.82
C THR A 195 -18.52 9.13 -22.28
N THR A 196 -18.42 10.43 -21.99
CA THR A 196 -17.19 11.20 -22.23
C THR A 196 -16.02 10.68 -21.39
N ILE A 197 -14.78 10.94 -21.81
CA ILE A 197 -13.58 10.63 -21.02
C ILE A 197 -13.70 11.15 -19.58
N LYS A 198 -14.17 12.39 -19.40
CA LYS A 198 -14.39 12.97 -18.07
C LYS A 198 -15.38 12.14 -17.23
N GLY A 199 -16.50 11.72 -17.82
CA GLY A 199 -17.48 10.87 -17.13
C GLY A 199 -16.93 9.47 -16.78
N LEU A 200 -16.10 8.90 -17.66
CA LEU A 200 -15.41 7.63 -17.41
C LEU A 200 -14.39 7.76 -16.27
N ILE A 201 -13.65 8.88 -16.21
CA ILE A 201 -12.75 9.21 -15.09
C ILE A 201 -13.53 9.28 -13.77
N ASP A 202 -14.69 9.94 -13.75
CA ASP A 202 -15.52 10.05 -12.55
C ASP A 202 -16.05 8.67 -12.09
N LYS A 203 -16.51 7.83 -13.02
CA LYS A 203 -16.89 6.43 -12.75
C LYS A 203 -15.72 5.65 -12.14
N LYS A 204 -14.53 5.72 -12.76
CA LYS A 204 -13.32 5.03 -12.29
C LYS A 204 -12.87 5.53 -10.91
N ASN A 205 -12.93 6.83 -10.66
CA ASN A 205 -12.59 7.42 -9.36
C ASN A 205 -13.52 6.96 -8.23
N LYS A 206 -14.81 6.68 -8.52
CA LYS A 206 -15.72 6.06 -7.54
C LYS A 206 -15.26 4.65 -7.17
N ILE A 207 -14.83 3.85 -8.15
CA ILE A 207 -14.30 2.49 -7.92
C ILE A 207 -12.99 2.54 -7.14
N ARG A 208 -12.08 3.47 -7.47
CA ARG A 208 -10.78 3.64 -6.79
C ARG A 208 -10.93 3.91 -5.28
N LYS A 209 -12.05 4.49 -4.83
CA LYS A 209 -12.37 4.68 -3.41
C LYS A 209 -12.65 3.38 -2.66
N ASN A 210 -12.83 2.25 -3.33
CA ASN A 210 -12.97 0.96 -2.67
C ASN A 210 -11.61 0.36 -2.27
N SER A 211 -10.50 0.83 -2.87
CA SER A 211 -9.15 0.38 -2.51
C SER A 211 -8.57 1.27 -1.40
N PRO A 212 -8.10 0.70 -0.26
CA PRO A 212 -7.41 1.46 0.79
C PRO A 212 -6.19 2.27 0.31
N PHE A 213 -5.50 1.81 -0.73
CA PHE A 213 -4.31 2.50 -1.26
C PHE A 213 -4.66 3.64 -2.22
N LEU A 214 -5.53 3.36 -3.20
CA LEU A 214 -5.98 4.31 -4.23
C LEU A 214 -7.01 5.35 -3.75
N PHE A 215 -7.56 5.21 -2.54
CA PHE A 215 -8.60 6.10 -2.00
C PHE A 215 -8.28 7.60 -2.13
N TYR A 216 -7.04 8.00 -1.82
CA TYR A 216 -6.58 9.39 -1.89
C TYR A 216 -5.82 9.72 -3.20
N LYS A 217 -5.90 8.84 -4.21
CA LYS A 217 -5.18 8.95 -5.49
C LYS A 217 -6.16 8.90 -6.67
N PRO A 218 -7.12 9.85 -6.77
CA PRO A 218 -7.99 9.93 -7.93
C PRO A 218 -7.20 10.30 -9.18
N ILE A 219 -7.68 9.88 -10.35
CA ILE A 219 -7.26 10.43 -11.63
C ILE A 219 -7.82 11.85 -11.71
N LYS A 220 -6.94 12.85 -11.75
CA LYS A 220 -7.31 14.26 -11.89
C LYS A 220 -7.22 14.67 -13.35
N VAL A 221 -8.17 15.50 -13.80
CA VAL A 221 -8.12 16.17 -15.10
C VAL A 221 -7.32 17.46 -14.92
N ASP A 222 -6.00 17.36 -15.02
CA ASP A 222 -5.08 18.48 -14.98
C ASP A 222 -4.51 18.79 -16.37
N GLU A 223 -3.62 19.78 -16.44
CA GLU A 223 -3.00 20.22 -17.70
C GLU A 223 -2.16 19.13 -18.37
N ASP A 224 -1.59 18.21 -17.60
CA ASP A 224 -0.83 17.09 -18.16
C ASP A 224 -1.75 16.10 -18.88
N VAL A 225 -2.88 15.74 -18.27
CA VAL A 225 -3.91 14.91 -18.92
C VAL A 225 -4.46 15.60 -20.17
N LYS A 226 -4.79 16.90 -20.09
CA LYS A 226 -5.29 17.65 -21.26
C LYS A 226 -4.26 17.69 -22.39
N ARG A 227 -3.00 17.98 -22.08
CA ARG A 227 -1.91 18.02 -23.06
C ARG A 227 -1.67 16.65 -23.69
N PHE A 228 -1.74 15.58 -22.91
CA PHE A 228 -1.56 14.21 -23.42
C PHE A 228 -2.72 13.76 -24.31
N LEU A 229 -3.96 14.11 -23.96
CA LEU A 229 -5.13 13.88 -24.83
C LEU A 229 -5.03 14.68 -26.13
N TYR A 230 -4.63 15.96 -26.05
CA TYR A 230 -4.47 16.81 -27.22
C TYR A 230 -3.44 16.25 -28.21
N LYS A 231 -2.31 15.71 -27.73
CA LYS A 231 -1.32 15.01 -28.58
C LYS A 231 -1.89 13.79 -29.32
N GLN A 232 -2.96 13.19 -28.80
CA GLN A 232 -3.69 12.09 -29.43
C GLN A 232 -4.87 12.57 -30.29
N ASN A 233 -5.02 13.89 -30.49
CA ASN A 233 -6.17 14.53 -31.12
C ASN A 233 -7.50 14.25 -30.39
N LEU A 234 -7.45 14.12 -29.05
CA LEU A 234 -8.61 13.89 -28.18
C LEU A 234 -8.81 15.06 -27.22
N SER A 235 -10.01 15.16 -26.65
CA SER A 235 -10.35 16.06 -25.55
C SER A 235 -11.07 15.31 -24.43
N VAL A 236 -11.25 15.95 -23.26
CA VAL A 236 -11.96 15.34 -22.13
C VAL A 236 -13.46 15.09 -22.39
N ASP A 237 -14.01 15.75 -23.39
CA ASP A 237 -15.42 15.63 -23.81
C ASP A 237 -15.59 14.60 -24.94
N TYR A 238 -14.50 14.04 -25.45
CA TYR A 238 -14.55 12.93 -26.40
C TYR A 238 -15.26 11.71 -25.79
N ILE A 239 -16.12 11.05 -26.57
CA ILE A 239 -16.79 9.80 -26.22
C ILE A 239 -16.03 8.64 -26.90
N PRO A 240 -15.24 7.84 -26.17
CA PRO A 240 -14.51 6.73 -26.77
C PRO A 240 -15.45 5.59 -27.15
N LYS A 241 -15.15 4.93 -28.28
CA LYS A 241 -15.91 3.75 -28.74
C LYS A 241 -15.90 2.66 -27.68
N LYS A 242 -16.94 1.83 -27.65
CA LYS A 242 -17.00 0.68 -26.74
C LYS A 242 -15.74 -0.19 -26.87
N GLY A 243 -15.02 -0.40 -25.77
CA GLY A 243 -13.78 -1.19 -25.72
C GLY A 243 -12.51 -0.43 -26.10
N GLN A 244 -12.59 0.83 -26.54
CA GLN A 244 -11.42 1.64 -26.84
C GLN A 244 -10.69 2.01 -25.54
N LEU A 245 -9.45 1.54 -25.39
CA LEU A 245 -8.54 1.98 -24.34
C LEU A 245 -8.00 3.37 -24.69
N VAL A 246 -8.22 4.35 -23.82
CA VAL A 246 -7.65 5.70 -23.94
C VAL A 246 -6.68 5.94 -22.81
N MET A 247 -5.42 6.17 -23.18
CA MET A 247 -4.36 6.54 -22.24
C MET A 247 -4.48 8.03 -21.92
N LEU A 248 -4.42 8.36 -20.62
CA LEU A 248 -4.54 9.72 -20.10
C LEU A 248 -3.18 10.34 -19.76
N ARG A 249 -2.13 9.52 -19.64
CA ARG A 249 -0.76 9.94 -19.35
C ARG A 249 0.26 9.04 -20.05
N ASP A 250 1.47 9.56 -20.18
CA ASP A 250 2.61 8.86 -20.80
C ASP A 250 3.11 7.66 -19.97
N LYS A 251 3.77 6.72 -20.65
CA LYS A 251 4.50 5.59 -20.06
C LYS A 251 5.71 6.16 -19.30
N GLY A 252 5.56 6.35 -17.98
CA GLY A 252 6.56 7.00 -17.13
C GLY A 252 5.95 7.80 -15.96
N SER A 253 4.73 8.32 -16.14
CA SER A 253 4.04 9.14 -15.13
C SER A 253 3.21 8.30 -14.14
N PHE A 254 3.76 7.17 -13.69
CA PHE A 254 3.03 6.13 -12.95
C PHE A 254 2.51 6.53 -11.57
N ILE A 255 2.97 7.66 -11.04
CA ILE A 255 2.66 8.12 -9.68
C ILE A 255 1.20 8.61 -9.59
N GLU A 256 0.65 9.08 -10.71
CA GLU A 256 -0.64 9.77 -10.78
C GLU A 256 -1.68 8.99 -11.57
N GLY A 257 -2.52 8.25 -10.86
CA GLY A 257 -3.72 7.66 -11.44
C GLY A 257 -3.52 6.33 -12.18
N GLY A 258 -2.32 5.75 -12.13
CA GLY A 258 -2.06 4.42 -12.68
C GLY A 258 -2.83 3.30 -11.96
N ASP A 259 -2.97 2.17 -12.65
CA ASP A 259 -3.64 0.96 -12.17
C ASP A 259 -2.63 -0.19 -12.04
N PRO A 260 -2.55 -0.85 -10.87
CA PRO A 260 -1.82 -2.10 -10.73
C PRO A 260 -2.63 -3.27 -11.30
N ILE A 261 -2.11 -3.93 -12.33
CA ILE A 261 -2.67 -5.16 -12.91
C ILE A 261 -1.83 -6.33 -12.42
N ASP A 262 -2.41 -7.28 -11.69
CA ASP A 262 -1.70 -8.47 -11.25
C ASP A 262 -1.31 -9.34 -12.47
N VAL A 263 -0.03 -9.68 -12.54
CA VAL A 263 0.58 -10.47 -13.62
C VAL A 263 1.46 -11.60 -13.07
N THR A 264 1.34 -11.89 -11.77
CA THR A 264 2.19 -12.86 -11.06
C THR A 264 2.27 -14.21 -11.76
N ASP A 265 1.11 -14.75 -12.15
CA ASP A 265 1.04 -16.07 -12.78
C ASP A 265 1.38 -16.04 -14.28
N LEU A 266 1.46 -14.85 -14.87
CA LEU A 266 1.80 -14.62 -16.29
C LEU A 266 3.31 -14.44 -16.51
N LEU A 267 4.09 -14.26 -15.45
CA LEU A 267 5.55 -14.13 -15.57
C LEU A 267 6.18 -15.42 -16.12
N THR A 268 6.98 -15.28 -17.18
CA THR A 268 7.79 -16.35 -17.73
C THR A 268 8.94 -16.73 -16.78
N ASN A 269 9.55 -17.90 -17.00
CA ASN A 269 10.70 -18.33 -16.20
C ASN A 269 11.92 -17.42 -16.38
N SER A 270 12.08 -16.81 -17.56
CA SER A 270 13.14 -15.83 -17.86
C SER A 270 13.01 -14.62 -16.94
N ILE A 271 11.83 -13.97 -16.95
CA ILE A 271 11.53 -12.80 -16.13
C ILE A 271 11.63 -13.12 -14.63
N LYS A 272 11.13 -14.29 -14.20
CA LYS A 272 11.23 -14.74 -12.81
C LYS A 272 12.68 -14.89 -12.36
N SER A 273 13.48 -15.59 -13.16
CA SER A 273 14.88 -15.86 -12.85
C SER A 273 15.70 -14.58 -12.79
N ASN A 274 15.45 -13.64 -13.71
CA ASN A 274 16.15 -12.37 -13.72
C ASN A 274 15.85 -11.53 -12.48
N ALA A 275 14.58 -11.44 -12.06
CA ALA A 275 14.20 -10.75 -10.83
C ALA A 275 14.82 -11.39 -9.57
N ILE A 276 14.85 -12.73 -9.49
CA ILE A 276 15.46 -13.46 -8.37
C ILE A 276 16.99 -13.25 -8.35
N ASN A 277 17.65 -13.33 -9.51
CA ASN A 277 19.09 -13.11 -9.62
C ASN A 277 19.49 -11.68 -9.24
N ALA A 278 18.67 -10.69 -9.62
CA ALA A 278 18.89 -9.30 -9.23
C ALA A 278 18.90 -9.11 -7.70
N VAL A 279 17.98 -9.78 -7.00
CA VAL A 279 17.91 -9.72 -5.53
C VAL A 279 19.07 -10.48 -4.88
N LYS A 280 19.41 -11.67 -5.41
CA LYS A 280 20.55 -12.47 -4.94
C LYS A 280 21.90 -11.77 -5.10
N ALA A 281 22.04 -10.92 -6.12
CA ALA A 281 23.26 -10.16 -6.37
C ALA A 281 23.59 -9.17 -5.24
N VAL A 282 22.63 -8.81 -4.39
CA VAL A 282 22.82 -7.89 -3.25
C VAL A 282 22.83 -8.69 -1.93
N PRO A 283 24.00 -8.91 -1.30
CA PRO A 283 24.08 -9.66 -0.04
C PRO A 283 23.25 -9.02 1.08
N GLY A 284 22.45 -9.84 1.77
CA GLY A 284 21.58 -9.38 2.86
C GLY A 284 20.25 -8.77 2.41
N LEU A 285 19.93 -8.77 1.11
CA LEU A 285 18.64 -8.33 0.58
C LEU A 285 17.63 -9.50 0.53
N VAL A 286 17.06 -9.86 1.68
CA VAL A 286 16.10 -11.00 1.75
C VAL A 286 14.70 -10.67 1.20
N GLN A 287 14.38 -9.39 1.05
CA GLN A 287 13.08 -8.86 0.62
C GLN A 287 13.29 -7.64 -0.26
N CYS A 288 12.67 -7.59 -1.43
CA CYS A 288 12.79 -6.47 -2.36
C CYS A 288 11.58 -6.37 -3.29
N ALA A 289 11.20 -5.15 -3.71
CA ALA A 289 10.47 -4.99 -4.96
C ALA A 289 11.45 -4.65 -6.08
N VAL A 290 11.47 -5.49 -7.09
CA VAL A 290 12.24 -5.32 -8.31
C VAL A 290 11.36 -4.56 -9.30
N ASP A 291 11.80 -3.36 -9.69
CA ASP A 291 11.18 -2.59 -10.76
C ASP A 291 11.89 -2.98 -12.06
N MET A 292 11.16 -3.59 -12.99
CA MET A 292 11.68 -4.17 -14.22
C MET A 292 10.89 -3.64 -15.41
N ILE A 293 11.58 -3.24 -16.47
CA ILE A 293 10.96 -2.98 -17.77
C ILE A 293 10.91 -4.30 -18.52
N VAL A 294 9.72 -4.73 -18.91
CA VAL A 294 9.48 -6.02 -19.56
C VAL A 294 9.01 -5.79 -20.98
N ASP A 295 9.79 -6.25 -21.93
CA ASP A 295 9.35 -6.44 -23.31
C ASP A 295 8.69 -7.83 -23.40
N GLU A 296 7.36 -7.83 -23.36
CA GLU A 296 6.54 -9.05 -23.39
C GLU A 296 6.69 -9.81 -24.73
N GLU A 297 6.98 -9.11 -25.84
CA GLU A 297 7.09 -9.74 -27.17
C GLU A 297 8.38 -10.54 -27.31
N ASN A 298 9.48 -10.02 -26.74
CA ASN A 298 10.79 -10.62 -26.83
C ASN A 298 11.19 -11.43 -25.57
N ASP A 299 10.34 -11.48 -24.55
CA ASP A 299 10.60 -12.10 -23.24
C ASP A 299 11.87 -11.57 -22.55
N VAL A 300 12.10 -10.25 -22.67
CA VAL A 300 13.27 -9.56 -22.12
C VAL A 300 12.87 -8.70 -20.93
N GLY A 301 13.51 -8.94 -19.78
CA GLY A 301 13.36 -8.11 -18.59
C GLY A 301 14.64 -7.32 -18.31
N VAL A 302 14.52 -6.01 -18.09
CA VAL A 302 15.65 -5.14 -17.72
C VAL A 302 15.38 -4.50 -16.36
N ILE A 303 16.28 -4.69 -15.40
CA ILE A 303 16.13 -4.18 -14.03
C ILE A 303 16.39 -2.69 -14.01
N ASN A 304 15.37 -1.91 -13.66
CA ASN A 304 15.46 -0.46 -13.54
C ASN A 304 15.80 -0.01 -12.12
N GLU A 305 15.24 -0.68 -11.09
CA GLU A 305 15.48 -0.32 -9.68
C GLU A 305 15.25 -1.51 -8.73
N LEU A 306 16.02 -1.57 -7.63
CA LEU A 306 15.76 -2.44 -6.50
C LEU A 306 15.27 -1.64 -5.29
N ASN A 307 14.06 -1.93 -4.83
CA ASN A 307 13.41 -1.21 -3.73
C ASN A 307 13.40 -2.06 -2.45
N SER A 308 14.33 -1.78 -1.52
CA SER A 308 14.42 -2.49 -0.23
C SER A 308 13.25 -2.24 0.72
N LYS A 309 12.49 -1.15 0.55
CA LYS A 309 11.32 -0.79 1.38
C LYS A 309 10.05 -0.72 0.52
N PRO A 310 9.59 -1.85 -0.01
CA PRO A 310 8.61 -1.88 -1.09
C PRO A 310 7.19 -1.50 -0.65
N GLN A 311 6.47 -0.80 -1.51
CA GLN A 311 5.01 -0.70 -1.38
C GLN A 311 4.39 -2.07 -1.72
N ILE A 312 3.52 -2.58 -0.85
CA ILE A 312 2.86 -3.89 -1.05
C ILE A 312 1.35 -3.79 -1.31
N SER A 313 0.74 -2.61 -1.11
CA SER A 313 -0.72 -2.48 -1.17
C SER A 313 -1.30 -2.68 -2.57
N ASN A 314 -0.51 -2.50 -3.62
CA ASN A 314 -0.96 -2.77 -5.00
C ASN A 314 -1.08 -4.27 -5.27
N HIS A 315 -0.27 -5.10 -4.61
CA HIS A 315 -0.44 -6.56 -4.63
C HIS A 315 -1.70 -6.99 -3.87
N LEU A 316 -2.02 -6.30 -2.76
CA LEU A 316 -3.20 -6.60 -1.94
C LEU A 316 -4.53 -6.16 -2.58
N PHE A 317 -4.50 -5.06 -3.32
CA PHE A 317 -5.66 -4.42 -3.93
C PHE A 317 -5.35 -4.06 -5.39
N PRO A 318 -5.11 -5.06 -6.26
CA PRO A 318 -4.93 -4.79 -7.68
C PRO A 318 -6.22 -4.23 -8.27
N SER A 319 -6.10 -3.42 -9.33
CA SER A 319 -7.27 -2.95 -10.08
C SER A 319 -7.84 -4.05 -10.96
N GLU A 320 -6.98 -4.95 -11.44
CA GLU A 320 -7.32 -6.10 -12.26
C GLU A 320 -6.44 -7.30 -11.87
N GLY A 321 -6.97 -8.52 -11.97
CA GLY A 321 -6.26 -9.76 -11.60
C GLY A 321 -6.43 -10.17 -10.13
N ILE A 322 -5.52 -10.99 -9.61
CA ILE A 322 -5.66 -11.68 -8.33
C ILE A 322 -4.89 -10.95 -7.22
N ALA A 323 -5.57 -10.69 -6.10
CA ALA A 323 -4.92 -10.13 -4.92
C ALA A 323 -3.93 -11.13 -4.28
N ARG A 324 -2.69 -10.69 -4.02
CA ARG A 324 -1.59 -11.51 -3.46
C ARG A 324 -1.32 -11.15 -2.00
N ASP A 325 -1.36 -12.15 -1.11
CA ASP A 325 -1.19 -11.98 0.35
C ASP A 325 0.29 -11.86 0.74
N ILE A 326 0.91 -10.73 0.34
CA ILE A 326 2.30 -10.42 0.67
C ILE A 326 2.57 -10.39 2.19
N PRO A 327 1.69 -9.83 3.06
CA PRO A 327 1.84 -9.89 4.51
C PRO A 327 1.99 -11.31 5.04
N ARG A 328 1.16 -12.26 4.59
CA ARG A 328 1.28 -13.68 4.98
C ARG A 328 2.66 -14.23 4.67
N ALA A 329 3.16 -14.00 3.45
CA ALA A 329 4.49 -14.49 3.07
C ALA A 329 5.61 -13.87 3.92
N ILE A 330 5.52 -12.57 4.23
CA ILE A 330 6.46 -11.90 5.15
C ILE A 330 6.42 -12.58 6.53
N ILE A 331 5.23 -12.76 7.12
CA ILE A 331 5.14 -13.34 8.46
C ILE A 331 5.54 -14.83 8.47
N ASP A 332 5.23 -15.59 7.42
CA ASP A 332 5.73 -16.97 7.25
C ASP A 332 7.26 -17.04 7.26
N TYR A 333 7.93 -16.06 6.63
CA TYR A 333 9.39 -16.02 6.60
C TYR A 333 10.01 -15.63 7.95
N TYR A 334 9.48 -14.59 8.61
CA TYR A 334 10.04 -14.09 9.87
C TYR A 334 9.64 -14.96 11.08
N PHE A 335 8.46 -15.59 11.06
CA PHE A 335 7.92 -16.41 12.14
C PHE A 335 7.37 -17.74 11.60
N PRO A 336 8.24 -18.65 11.11
CA PRO A 336 7.81 -19.86 10.40
C PRO A 336 6.97 -20.82 11.25
N HIS A 337 7.15 -20.82 12.57
CA HIS A 337 6.35 -21.63 13.49
C HIS A 337 4.86 -21.19 13.57
N THR A 338 4.51 -20.00 13.05
CA THR A 338 3.13 -19.53 12.96
C THR A 338 2.46 -19.91 11.63
N LYS A 339 3.21 -20.51 10.70
CA LYS A 339 2.69 -20.87 9.38
C LYS A 339 1.68 -22.01 9.49
N GLY A 340 0.48 -21.80 8.95
CA GLY A 340 -0.62 -22.78 9.01
C GLY A 340 -1.34 -22.83 10.36
N GLU A 341 -0.88 -22.09 11.36
CA GLU A 341 -1.57 -21.95 12.64
C GLU A 341 -2.81 -21.07 12.52
N PHE A 342 -3.66 -21.10 13.55
CA PHE A 342 -4.85 -20.29 13.59
C PHE A 342 -4.54 -18.79 13.54
N ARG A 343 -5.25 -18.10 12.66
CA ARG A 343 -5.23 -16.65 12.50
C ARG A 343 -6.61 -16.08 12.83
N ASN A 344 -6.67 -15.17 13.80
CA ASN A 344 -7.94 -14.58 14.22
C ASN A 344 -8.36 -13.39 13.33
N ASP A 345 -8.97 -13.68 12.19
CA ASP A 345 -9.42 -12.66 11.23
C ASP A 345 -10.63 -11.82 11.71
N GLN A 346 -11.26 -12.21 12.81
CA GLN A 346 -12.40 -11.50 13.40
C GLN A 346 -11.99 -10.12 13.97
N PHE A 347 -10.72 -9.88 14.27
CA PHE A 347 -10.31 -8.66 14.95
C PHE A 347 -9.36 -7.78 14.15
N TYR A 348 -9.38 -6.48 14.45
CA TYR A 348 -8.38 -5.51 13.99
C TYR A 348 -8.11 -4.49 15.11
N PHE A 349 -7.03 -3.72 15.01
CA PHE A 349 -6.65 -2.74 16.04
C PHE A 349 -6.73 -1.28 15.56
N ASP A 350 -6.80 -0.37 16.52
CA ASP A 350 -7.01 1.07 16.30
C ASP A 350 -5.71 1.80 15.93
N LEU A 351 -5.40 1.87 14.63
CA LEU A 351 -4.26 2.65 14.17
C LEU A 351 -4.42 4.17 14.39
N LYS A 352 -5.66 4.68 14.43
CA LYS A 352 -5.91 6.13 14.57
C LYS A 352 -5.38 6.60 15.91
N SER A 353 -5.78 5.95 17.00
CA SER A 353 -5.33 6.31 18.35
C SER A 353 -3.82 6.18 18.52
N ILE A 354 -3.17 5.18 17.90
CA ILE A 354 -1.71 5.02 17.95
C ILE A 354 -1.04 6.24 17.31
N ILE A 355 -1.48 6.63 16.11
CA ILE A 355 -0.93 7.77 15.39
C ILE A 355 -1.14 9.07 16.17
N GLU A 356 -2.32 9.28 16.75
CA GLU A 356 -2.65 10.47 17.53
C GLU A 356 -1.79 10.59 18.80
N ASN A 357 -1.59 9.50 19.54
CA ASN A 357 -0.72 9.49 20.71
C ASN A 357 0.74 9.81 20.36
N PHE A 358 1.24 9.34 19.21
CA PHE A 358 2.59 9.68 18.75
C PHE A 358 2.72 11.12 18.27
N LYS A 359 1.73 11.62 17.52
CA LYS A 359 1.71 13.01 17.02
C LYS A 359 1.66 14.03 18.16
N ASN A 360 0.90 13.73 19.21
CA ASN A 360 0.75 14.62 20.37
C ASN A 360 1.89 14.47 21.38
N GLY A 361 2.88 13.61 21.14
CA GLY A 361 4.01 13.40 22.04
C GLY A 361 3.68 12.62 23.32
N PHE A 362 2.51 11.99 23.40
CA PHE A 362 2.07 11.26 24.61
C PHE A 362 2.77 9.91 24.79
N ALA A 363 3.31 9.32 23.71
CA ALA A 363 3.97 8.03 23.78
C ALA A 363 5.20 7.93 22.85
N LYS A 364 6.26 7.26 23.35
CA LYS A 364 7.41 6.79 22.56
C LYS A 364 7.13 5.44 21.90
N SER A 365 6.31 4.61 22.52
CA SER A 365 5.88 3.30 22.00
C SER A 365 4.53 2.90 22.59
N ILE A 366 3.78 2.06 21.89
CA ILE A 366 2.48 1.54 22.33
C ILE A 366 2.46 0.03 22.04
N ILE A 367 2.20 -0.78 23.06
CA ILE A 367 1.95 -2.22 22.91
C ILE A 367 0.45 -2.42 22.68
N ILE A 368 0.10 -3.21 21.67
CA ILE A 368 -1.28 -3.53 21.35
C ILE A 368 -1.72 -4.74 22.17
N PRO A 369 -2.91 -4.73 22.79
CA PRO A 369 -3.42 -5.90 23.49
C PRO A 369 -3.42 -7.13 22.58
N ASN A 370 -3.11 -8.30 23.14
CA ASN A 370 -3.10 -9.56 22.39
C ASN A 370 -4.47 -9.80 21.73
N VAL A 371 -4.44 -10.39 20.54
CA VAL A 371 -5.66 -10.77 19.84
C VAL A 371 -6.47 -11.78 20.69
N PRO A 372 -7.80 -11.67 20.77
CA PRO A 372 -8.62 -12.61 21.52
C PRO A 372 -8.46 -14.07 21.04
N SER A 373 -8.78 -15.02 21.92
CA SER A 373 -8.66 -16.46 21.65
C SER A 373 -9.74 -16.99 20.68
N ARG A 374 -9.58 -18.25 20.24
CA ARG A 374 -10.40 -18.92 19.20
C ARG A 374 -11.92 -18.96 19.44
N ASN A 375 -12.39 -18.75 20.67
CA ASN A 375 -13.79 -19.04 21.06
C ASN A 375 -14.69 -17.79 21.09
N TYR A 376 -14.25 -16.68 20.51
CA TYR A 376 -15.04 -15.46 20.46
C TYR A 376 -16.07 -15.56 19.32
N ILE A 377 -17.30 -15.16 19.60
CA ILE A 377 -18.35 -14.97 18.58
C ILE A 377 -18.72 -13.50 18.51
N THR A 378 -19.23 -13.02 17.38
CA THR A 378 -19.76 -11.65 17.25
C THR A 378 -21.26 -11.67 17.04
N ARG A 379 -21.96 -10.82 17.80
CA ARG A 379 -23.39 -10.58 17.63
C ARG A 379 -23.67 -9.11 17.33
N ARG A 380 -24.70 -8.89 16.51
CA ARG A 380 -25.33 -7.60 16.28
C ARG A 380 -26.64 -7.56 17.06
N TYR A 381 -26.78 -6.56 17.92
CA TYR A 381 -28.01 -6.25 18.64
C TYR A 381 -28.61 -4.96 18.06
N VAL A 382 -29.93 -4.94 17.86
CA VAL A 382 -30.70 -3.70 17.69
C VAL A 382 -31.60 -3.56 18.88
N VAL A 383 -31.40 -2.50 19.64
CA VAL A 383 -32.21 -2.15 20.81
C VAL A 383 -33.16 -1.04 20.41
N SER A 384 -34.45 -1.28 20.63
CA SER A 384 -35.53 -0.32 20.37
C SER A 384 -36.14 0.18 21.67
N GLY A 385 -36.68 1.39 21.64
CA GLY A 385 -37.41 2.01 22.75
C GLY A 385 -37.03 3.47 23.00
N THR A 386 -37.30 3.95 24.21
CA THR A 386 -36.95 5.31 24.65
C THR A 386 -35.54 5.29 25.23
N LEU A 387 -34.55 5.47 24.36
CA LEU A 387 -33.13 5.35 24.69
C LEU A 387 -32.51 6.75 24.91
N SER A 388 -32.00 7.03 26.11
CA SER A 388 -31.31 8.30 26.38
C SER A 388 -29.98 8.35 25.62
N ASN A 389 -29.91 9.10 24.50
CA ASN A 389 -28.82 9.01 23.51
C ASN A 389 -27.39 9.00 24.08
N SER A 390 -26.99 9.95 24.94
CA SER A 390 -25.60 10.02 25.42
C SER A 390 -25.31 9.12 26.64
N LYS A 391 -26.25 9.03 27.58
CA LYS A 391 -26.09 8.25 28.82
C LYS A 391 -26.19 6.75 28.57
N TYR A 392 -27.08 6.33 27.68
CA TYR A 392 -27.28 4.92 27.38
C TYR A 392 -26.07 4.29 26.68
N LYS A 393 -25.52 4.93 25.64
CA LYS A 393 -24.31 4.44 24.97
C LYS A 393 -23.11 4.34 25.91
N SER A 394 -22.97 5.32 26.81
CA SER A 394 -21.92 5.31 27.84
C SER A 394 -22.09 4.15 28.82
N TRP A 395 -23.33 3.86 29.22
CA TRP A 395 -23.64 2.71 30.06
C TRP A 395 -23.38 1.37 29.34
N ILE A 396 -23.82 1.25 28.08
CA ILE A 396 -23.55 0.09 27.22
C ILE A 396 -22.05 -0.18 27.13
N MET A 397 -21.24 0.84 26.84
CA MET A 397 -19.79 0.71 26.77
C MET A 397 -19.19 0.24 28.11
N LYS A 398 -19.65 0.80 29.25
CA LYS A 398 -19.17 0.38 30.58
C LYS A 398 -19.49 -1.09 30.86
N LYS A 399 -20.73 -1.53 30.61
CA LYS A 399 -21.14 -2.93 30.84
C LYS A 399 -20.43 -3.89 29.87
N ALA A 400 -20.25 -3.50 28.61
CA ALA A 400 -19.49 -4.30 27.67
C ALA A 400 -18.04 -4.50 28.13
N LYS A 401 -17.38 -3.43 28.59
CA LYS A 401 -16.02 -3.49 29.14
C LYS A 401 -15.93 -4.35 30.40
N SER A 402 -16.90 -4.26 31.33
CA SER A 402 -16.91 -5.12 32.53
C SER A 402 -17.03 -6.60 32.19
N LEU A 403 -17.64 -6.92 31.04
CA LEU A 403 -17.78 -8.28 30.51
C LEU A 403 -16.67 -8.67 29.51
N LYS A 404 -15.60 -7.86 29.41
CA LYS A 404 -14.47 -8.08 28.49
C LYS A 404 -14.91 -8.25 27.02
N LEU A 405 -15.99 -7.57 26.63
CA LEU A 405 -16.48 -7.55 25.26
C LEU A 405 -15.75 -6.48 24.44
N ASN A 406 -15.53 -6.80 23.17
CA ASN A 406 -15.03 -5.88 22.15
C ASN A 406 -16.18 -5.45 21.25
N GLY A 407 -16.06 -4.31 20.58
CA GLY A 407 -17.06 -3.88 19.61
C GLY A 407 -17.39 -2.41 19.67
N ARG A 408 -18.64 -2.09 19.37
CA ARG A 408 -19.08 -0.71 19.19
C ARG A 408 -20.56 -0.53 19.40
N VAL A 409 -20.95 0.68 19.77
CA VAL A 409 -22.34 1.12 19.86
C VAL A 409 -22.54 2.41 19.05
N ARG A 410 -23.65 2.51 18.32
CA ARG A 410 -24.04 3.71 17.59
C ARG A 410 -25.55 3.88 17.52
N ASP A 411 -26.00 5.11 17.34
CA ASP A 411 -27.42 5.41 17.11
C ASP A 411 -27.82 5.13 15.66
N LEU A 412 -29.08 4.79 15.45
CA LEU A 412 -29.75 4.77 14.16
C LEU A 412 -30.60 6.04 13.97
N ASN A 413 -30.99 6.27 12.71
CA ASN A 413 -31.80 7.44 12.34
C ASN A 413 -33.21 7.41 12.94
N ASN A 414 -33.73 6.21 13.22
CA ASN A 414 -35.05 5.99 13.81
C ASN A 414 -35.07 6.04 15.35
N GLY A 415 -33.94 6.38 16.00
CA GLY A 415 -33.83 6.43 17.47
C GLY A 415 -33.39 5.12 18.14
N ASP A 416 -33.34 4.00 17.39
CA ASP A 416 -32.80 2.74 17.89
C ASP A 416 -31.28 2.82 18.10
N VAL A 417 -30.74 1.89 18.89
CA VAL A 417 -29.30 1.73 19.10
C VAL A 417 -28.83 0.39 18.54
N VAL A 418 -27.77 0.44 17.73
CA VAL A 418 -27.09 -0.77 17.23
C VAL A 418 -25.82 -1.01 18.02
N ILE A 419 -25.69 -2.23 18.51
CA ILE A 419 -24.51 -2.71 19.23
C ILE A 419 -23.91 -3.87 18.45
N ILE A 420 -22.62 -3.80 18.15
CA ILE A 420 -21.83 -4.95 17.72
C ILE A 420 -20.97 -5.34 18.92
N ALA A 421 -21.07 -6.58 19.37
CA ALA A 421 -20.26 -7.08 20.48
C ALA A 421 -19.64 -8.43 20.13
N ALA A 422 -18.34 -8.56 20.40
CA ALA A 422 -17.56 -9.77 20.25
C ALA A 422 -17.02 -10.22 21.60
N GLY A 423 -17.26 -11.48 21.95
CA GLY A 423 -16.94 -12.04 23.26
C GLY A 423 -17.14 -13.54 23.33
N LEU A 424 -16.83 -14.11 24.49
CA LEU A 424 -17.28 -15.46 24.82
C LEU A 424 -18.81 -15.50 24.88
N LEU A 425 -19.41 -16.61 24.43
CA LEU A 425 -20.87 -16.80 24.39
C LEU A 425 -21.55 -16.42 25.72
N LYS A 426 -21.04 -16.95 26.85
CA LYS A 426 -21.56 -16.65 28.20
C LYS A 426 -21.60 -15.14 28.49
N ASN A 427 -20.57 -14.39 28.11
CA ASN A 427 -20.50 -12.96 28.38
C ASN A 427 -21.46 -12.17 27.47
N LEU A 428 -21.72 -12.65 26.25
CA LEU A 428 -22.68 -12.04 25.34
C LEU A 428 -24.13 -12.30 25.78
N ASP A 429 -24.41 -13.48 26.33
CA ASP A 429 -25.71 -13.81 26.89
C ASP A 429 -25.98 -12.97 28.14
N GLU A 430 -25.02 -12.86 29.07
CA GLU A 430 -25.15 -11.96 30.23
C GLU A 430 -25.34 -10.49 29.81
N PHE A 431 -24.61 -10.06 28.77
CA PHE A 431 -24.74 -8.71 28.24
C PHE A 431 -26.12 -8.42 27.67
N LYS A 432 -26.69 -9.37 26.92
CA LYS A 432 -28.05 -9.27 26.38
C LYS A 432 -29.08 -9.18 27.51
N GLU A 433 -29.00 -10.05 28.51
CA GLU A 433 -29.91 -10.02 29.66
C GLU A 433 -29.80 -8.70 30.43
N THR A 434 -28.58 -8.18 30.60
CA THR A 434 -28.38 -6.89 31.26
C THR A 434 -29.02 -5.73 30.48
N ILE A 435 -28.94 -5.75 29.14
CA ILE A 435 -29.58 -4.75 28.29
C ILE A 435 -31.10 -4.74 28.48
N ILE A 436 -31.71 -5.93 28.56
CA ILE A 436 -33.16 -6.09 28.69
C ILE A 436 -33.63 -5.71 30.10
N ASN A 437 -32.97 -6.25 31.13
CA ASN A 437 -33.51 -6.24 32.50
C ASN A 437 -32.92 -5.16 33.41
N ASN A 438 -31.78 -4.56 33.07
CA ASN A 438 -31.01 -3.69 33.97
C ASN A 438 -30.56 -2.39 33.29
N SER A 439 -31.32 -1.92 32.30
CA SER A 439 -31.06 -0.62 31.66
C SER A 439 -31.20 0.54 32.66
N PRO A 440 -30.46 1.66 32.47
CA PRO A 440 -30.49 2.81 33.39
C PRO A 440 -31.88 3.43 33.56
N ASP A 441 -32.10 4.13 34.68
CA ASP A 441 -33.31 4.91 34.91
C ASP A 441 -33.59 5.87 33.75
N LYS A 442 -34.87 5.97 33.36
CA LYS A 442 -35.37 6.74 32.20
C LYS A 442 -35.00 6.16 30.82
N VAL A 443 -34.41 4.95 30.77
CA VAL A 443 -34.30 4.16 29.54
C VAL A 443 -35.42 3.13 29.55
N HIS A 444 -36.23 3.10 28.49
CA HIS A 444 -37.22 2.06 28.29
C HIS A 444 -36.86 1.26 27.04
N VAL A 445 -36.51 -0.01 27.23
CA VAL A 445 -36.24 -0.93 26.13
C VAL A 445 -37.54 -1.65 25.77
N SER A 446 -38.03 -1.42 24.55
CA SER A 446 -39.22 -2.09 24.02
C SER A 446 -38.91 -3.38 23.27
N GLY A 447 -37.66 -3.57 22.84
CA GLY A 447 -37.23 -4.81 22.17
C GLY A 447 -35.75 -4.89 21.90
N VAL A 448 -35.23 -6.12 21.84
CA VAL A 448 -33.84 -6.42 21.45
C VAL A 448 -33.86 -7.51 20.38
N SER A 449 -33.50 -7.15 19.15
CA SER A 449 -33.25 -8.14 18.10
C SER A 449 -31.78 -8.50 18.04
N GLN A 450 -31.48 -9.78 17.80
CA GLN A 450 -30.12 -10.32 17.72
C GLN A 450 -29.92 -11.00 16.36
N LYS A 451 -28.75 -10.77 15.76
CA LYS A 451 -28.27 -11.49 14.56
C LYS A 451 -26.78 -11.78 14.68
N ASP A 452 -26.32 -12.79 13.96
CA ASP A 452 -24.87 -13.02 13.81
C ASP A 452 -24.21 -11.89 13.04
N TRP A 453 -22.95 -11.65 13.33
CA TRP A 453 -22.13 -10.65 12.65
C TRP A 453 -20.82 -11.27 12.18
N ASN A 454 -20.59 -11.24 10.88
CA ASN A 454 -19.46 -11.91 10.22
C ASN A 454 -18.35 -10.95 9.78
N LYS A 455 -18.46 -9.64 10.06
CA LYS A 455 -17.40 -8.68 9.70
C LYS A 455 -16.42 -8.49 10.87
N PRO A 456 -15.16 -8.12 10.59
CA PRO A 456 -14.19 -7.82 11.62
C PRO A 456 -14.65 -6.74 12.63
N VAL A 457 -14.14 -6.87 13.85
CA VAL A 457 -14.46 -6.03 15.02
C VAL A 457 -13.17 -5.41 15.55
N LYS A 458 -13.20 -4.11 15.86
CA LYS A 458 -12.06 -3.45 16.49
C LYS A 458 -11.85 -4.01 17.90
N ILE A 459 -10.62 -4.29 18.30
CA ILE A 459 -10.30 -4.59 19.70
C ILE A 459 -10.60 -3.38 20.59
N GLY A 460 -11.12 -3.65 21.79
CA GLY A 460 -11.71 -2.64 22.67
C GLY A 460 -13.19 -2.39 22.33
N PHE A 461 -13.82 -1.49 23.07
CA PHE A 461 -15.23 -1.11 22.87
C PHE A 461 -15.37 0.40 22.72
N GLU A 462 -15.99 0.85 21.63
CA GLU A 462 -16.12 2.27 21.28
C GLU A 462 -17.57 2.75 21.12
N ILE A 463 -17.78 4.05 21.33
CA ILE A 463 -19.02 4.73 20.95
C ILE A 463 -18.74 5.42 19.63
N LEU A 464 -19.53 5.13 18.60
CA LEU A 464 -19.48 5.89 17.35
C LEU A 464 -20.45 7.06 17.44
N GLU A 465 -19.96 8.23 17.08
CA GLU A 465 -20.79 9.41 16.85
C GLU A 465 -21.54 9.27 15.52
N LYS A 466 -22.64 10.03 15.37
CA LYS A 466 -23.50 9.98 14.18
C LYS A 466 -22.78 10.45 12.94
#